data_AF-A0A8S9FEQ8-F1
#
_entry.id   AF-A0A8S9FEQ8-F1
#
_cell.length_a   1.000
_cell.length_b   1.000
_cell.length_c   1.000
_cell.angle_alpha   90.00
_cell.angle_beta   90.00
_cell.angle_gamma   90.00
#
_symmetry.space_group_name_H-M   'P 1'
#
loop_
_entity.id
_entity.type
_entity.pdbx_description
1 polymer ?
#
loop_
_entity_poly.entity_id
_entity_poly.type
_entity_poly.pdbx_seq_one_letter_code
_entity_poly.pdbx_strand_id
1 'polypeptide(L)'
;MMAIGKTSPRYLPPSKMLDADVTDSVIGEGCVIKNCKIHHSVVGLRSCISEGAIIEDSLLMGADYYETASEKSLLAAKGSVPIGIGKNSHIKRAIIDKNARIGDNVKIINSDNVQEAARETEGYFIKSGIVTVIKDALIPTGTLI
;
A
#
# COMPACT_ATOMS: atom_id res chain seq x y z
N MET A 1 18.43 12.08 -30.84
CA MET A 1 18.31 12.89 -29.61
C MET A 1 17.02 12.48 -28.91
N MET A 2 17.09 11.51 -28.00
CA MET A 2 15.93 11.08 -27.21
C MET A 2 15.52 12.24 -26.30
N ALA A 3 14.24 12.62 -26.34
CA ALA A 3 13.69 13.56 -25.38
C ALA A 3 13.82 12.93 -23.98
N ILE A 4 14.69 13.51 -23.16
CA ILE A 4 14.67 13.32 -21.71
C ILE A 4 13.23 13.63 -21.24
N GLY A 5 12.53 12.61 -20.76
CA GLY A 5 11.18 12.76 -20.22
C GLY A 5 11.19 13.87 -19.17
N LYS A 6 10.16 14.73 -19.16
CA LYS A 6 9.99 15.75 -18.12
C LYS A 6 10.09 15.08 -16.76
N THR A 7 11.24 15.19 -16.09
CA THR A 7 11.34 14.96 -14.65
C THR A 7 10.59 16.11 -14.01
N SER A 8 9.29 15.93 -13.74
CA SER A 8 8.54 16.87 -12.92
C SER A 8 9.09 16.73 -11.50
N PRO A 9 9.87 17.71 -10.99
CA PRO A 9 10.37 17.64 -9.63
C PRO A 9 9.16 17.63 -8.71
N ARG A 10 8.96 16.55 -7.96
CA ARG A 10 7.92 16.50 -6.93
C ARG A 10 8.57 17.02 -5.67
N TYR A 11 8.18 18.22 -5.23
CA TYR A 11 8.60 18.77 -3.95
C TYR A 11 7.79 18.09 -2.84
N LEU A 12 8.12 16.84 -2.53
CA LEU A 12 7.53 16.12 -1.43
C LEU A 12 8.33 16.35 -0.15
N PRO A 13 7.67 16.41 1.02
CA PRO A 13 8.38 16.44 2.28
C PRO A 13 9.18 15.15 2.46
N PRO A 14 10.21 15.15 3.32
CA PRO A 14 10.84 13.93 3.79
C PRO A 14 9.81 12.95 4.38
N SER A 15 10.11 11.67 4.28
CA SER A 15 9.26 10.63 4.87
C SER A 15 9.32 10.66 6.39
N LYS A 16 8.15 10.55 7.01
CA LYS A 16 7.99 10.46 8.46
C LYS A 16 7.88 8.99 8.86
N MET A 17 8.81 8.53 9.68
CA MET A 17 8.83 7.18 10.23
C MET A 17 8.74 7.27 11.75
N LEU A 18 7.81 6.55 12.35
CA LEU A 18 7.60 6.44 13.78
C LEU A 18 7.70 4.96 14.15
N ASP A 19 8.79 4.55 14.78
CA ASP A 19 9.01 3.18 15.26
C ASP A 19 8.85 2.09 14.18
N ALA A 20 9.48 2.27 13.02
CA ALA A 20 9.43 1.30 11.93
C ALA A 20 10.71 0.45 11.86
N ASP A 21 10.56 -0.85 11.72
CA ASP A 21 11.65 -1.79 11.44
C ASP A 21 11.72 -2.01 9.92
N VAL A 22 12.82 -1.57 9.30
CA VAL A 22 12.98 -1.58 7.84
C VAL A 22 14.28 -2.29 7.47
N THR A 23 14.16 -3.35 6.69
CA THR A 23 15.29 -4.19 6.24
C THR A 23 15.21 -4.43 4.73
N ASP A 24 16.34 -4.34 4.04
CA ASP A 24 16.47 -4.61 2.59
C ASP A 24 15.44 -3.89 1.71
N SER A 25 15.07 -2.66 2.09
CA SER A 25 13.92 -1.96 1.49
C SER A 25 14.26 -0.53 1.07
N VAL A 26 13.50 -0.01 0.10
CA VAL A 26 13.60 1.37 -0.38
C VAL A 26 12.36 2.15 0.02
N ILE A 27 12.56 3.33 0.62
CA ILE A 27 11.48 4.23 1.04
C ILE A 27 11.48 5.48 0.17
N GLY A 28 10.40 5.71 -0.56
CA GLY A 28 10.15 6.91 -1.34
C GLY A 28 9.81 8.11 -0.46
N GLU A 29 9.66 9.27 -1.08
CA GLU A 29 9.41 10.53 -0.38
C GLU A 29 7.98 10.67 0.16
N GLY A 30 7.80 11.50 1.18
CA GLY A 30 6.49 11.86 1.71
C GLY A 30 5.72 10.72 2.37
N CYS A 31 6.36 9.60 2.69
CA CYS A 31 5.68 8.49 3.35
C CYS A 31 5.33 8.84 4.80
N VAL A 32 4.25 8.24 5.31
CA VAL A 32 3.87 8.27 6.72
C VAL A 32 3.79 6.83 7.20
N ILE A 33 4.78 6.41 7.99
CA ILE A 33 4.99 5.01 8.38
C ILE A 33 4.97 4.95 9.91
N LYS A 34 4.14 4.08 10.48
CA LYS A 34 3.93 4.00 11.93
C LYS A 34 4.00 2.56 12.43
N ASN A 35 4.84 2.31 13.43
CA ASN A 35 4.91 1.09 14.22
C ASN A 35 4.71 -0.19 13.41
N CYS A 36 5.52 -0.40 12.37
CA CYS A 36 5.34 -1.47 11.39
C CYS A 36 6.66 -2.14 11.00
N LYS A 37 6.55 -3.25 10.27
CA LYS A 37 7.70 -3.99 9.73
C LYS A 37 7.67 -3.97 8.20
N ILE A 38 8.81 -3.65 7.59
CA ILE A 38 8.97 -3.59 6.14
C ILE A 38 10.24 -4.35 5.78
N HIS A 39 10.10 -5.44 5.03
CA HIS A 39 11.20 -6.30 4.62
C HIS A 39 11.19 -6.50 3.10
N HIS A 40 12.37 -6.41 2.48
CA HIS A 40 12.57 -6.68 1.06
C HIS A 40 11.50 -6.05 0.15
N SER A 41 11.24 -4.76 0.34
CA SER A 41 10.10 -4.08 -0.27
C SER A 41 10.45 -2.70 -0.82
N VAL A 42 9.65 -2.24 -1.77
CA VAL A 42 9.73 -0.87 -2.31
C VAL A 42 8.48 -0.12 -1.91
N VAL A 43 8.65 0.96 -1.14
CA VAL A 43 7.57 1.83 -0.67
C VAL A 43 7.57 3.11 -1.48
N GLY A 44 6.57 3.26 -2.34
CA GLY A 44 6.41 4.39 -3.23
C GLY A 44 5.99 5.67 -2.50
N LEU A 45 6.05 6.80 -3.22
CA LEU A 45 5.76 8.13 -2.69
C LEU A 45 4.41 8.22 -1.96
N ARG A 46 4.36 9.02 -0.90
CA ARG A 46 3.12 9.29 -0.11
C ARG A 46 2.45 8.07 0.49
N SER A 47 3.14 6.93 0.55
CA SER A 47 2.57 5.73 1.16
C SER A 47 2.23 5.99 2.62
N CYS A 48 1.01 5.62 3.02
CA CYS A 48 0.57 5.64 4.41
C CYS A 48 0.51 4.19 4.90
N ILE A 49 1.31 3.84 5.90
CA ILE A 49 1.37 2.49 6.49
C ILE A 49 1.02 2.63 7.97
N SER A 50 -0.07 1.98 8.38
CA SER A 50 -0.62 2.07 9.73
C SER A 50 0.05 1.10 10.71
N GLU A 51 -0.24 1.29 12.00
CA GLU A 51 0.35 0.52 13.09
C GLU A 51 0.13 -0.99 12.93
N GLY A 52 1.15 -1.78 13.28
CA GLY A 52 1.13 -3.24 13.26
C GLY A 52 1.20 -3.87 11.88
N ALA A 53 1.25 -3.08 10.80
CA ALA A 53 1.33 -3.63 9.46
C ALA A 53 2.68 -4.36 9.23
N ILE A 54 2.63 -5.39 8.39
CA ILE A 54 3.80 -6.18 7.96
C ILE A 54 3.81 -6.18 6.44
N ILE A 55 4.88 -5.66 5.84
CA ILE A 55 5.08 -5.60 4.40
C ILE A 55 6.32 -6.43 4.04
N GLU A 56 6.15 -7.45 3.22
CA GLU A 56 7.22 -8.39 2.83
C GLU A 56 7.21 -8.61 1.32
N ASP A 57 8.37 -8.61 0.67
CA ASP A 57 8.52 -8.97 -0.74
C ASP A 57 7.58 -8.18 -1.69
N SER A 58 7.26 -6.92 -1.37
CA SER A 58 6.15 -6.20 -1.98
C SER A 58 6.53 -4.83 -2.55
N LEU A 59 5.76 -4.41 -3.56
CA LEU A 59 5.83 -3.09 -4.15
C LEU A 59 4.58 -2.30 -3.80
N LEU A 60 4.73 -1.24 -2.99
CA LEU A 60 3.67 -0.25 -2.78
C LEU A 60 3.89 0.90 -3.74
N MET A 61 2.96 1.18 -4.66
CA MET A 61 3.10 2.29 -5.61
C MET A 61 2.84 3.65 -4.96
N GLY A 62 2.15 3.66 -3.82
CA GLY A 62 1.94 4.84 -2.99
C GLY A 62 0.66 5.60 -3.32
N ALA A 63 0.69 6.94 -3.29
CA ALA A 63 -0.51 7.74 -3.50
C ALA A 63 -0.25 9.00 -4.35
N ASP A 64 -1.27 9.37 -5.13
CA ASP A 64 -1.27 10.59 -5.94
C ASP A 64 -1.50 11.85 -5.08
N TYR A 65 -2.08 11.73 -3.90
CA TYR A 65 -2.38 12.81 -2.95
C TYR A 65 -2.44 12.30 -1.50
N TYR A 66 -2.47 13.22 -0.54
CA TYR A 66 -2.73 12.90 0.87
C TYR A 66 -4.20 13.12 1.21
N GLU A 67 -4.74 12.30 2.11
CA GLU A 67 -6.00 12.61 2.79
C GLU A 67 -5.72 13.38 4.08
N THR A 68 -6.45 14.47 4.28
CA THR A 68 -6.43 15.28 5.50
C THR A 68 -7.01 14.50 6.69
N ALA A 69 -6.70 14.96 7.90
CA ALA A 69 -7.25 14.36 9.11
C ALA A 69 -8.80 14.39 9.12
N SER A 70 -9.41 15.48 8.63
CA SER A 70 -10.86 15.62 8.54
C SER A 70 -11.49 14.62 7.55
N GLU A 71 -10.87 14.41 6.39
CA GLU A 71 -11.33 13.41 5.41
C GLU A 71 -11.25 11.99 5.97
N LYS A 72 -10.15 11.64 6.64
CA LYS A 72 -9.99 10.34 7.30
C LYS A 72 -11.05 10.13 8.37
N SER A 73 -11.34 11.13 9.18
CA SER A 73 -12.40 11.08 10.20
C SER A 73 -13.79 10.91 9.59
N LEU A 74 -14.08 11.59 8.48
CA LEU A 74 -15.34 11.45 7.75
C LEU A 74 -15.49 10.06 7.12
N LEU A 75 -14.41 9.50 6.57
CA LEU A 75 -14.39 8.13 6.05
C LEU A 75 -14.65 7.12 7.15
N ALA A 76 -13.97 7.25 8.29
CA ALA A 76 -14.18 6.39 9.45
C ALA A 76 -15.64 6.46 9.95
N ALA A 77 -16.23 7.66 10.03
CA ALA A 77 -17.63 7.84 10.41
C ALA A 77 -18.62 7.18 9.43
N LYS A 78 -18.24 7.03 8.17
CA LYS A 78 -19.01 6.33 7.12
C LYS A 78 -18.67 4.84 7.01
N GLY A 79 -17.80 4.31 7.88
CA GLY A 79 -17.33 2.93 7.80
C GLY A 79 -16.45 2.64 6.57
N SER A 80 -15.84 3.68 5.98
CA SER A 80 -14.95 3.56 4.82
C SER A 80 -13.48 3.57 5.24
N VAL A 81 -12.60 3.16 4.32
CA VAL A 81 -11.17 2.93 4.56
C VAL A 81 -10.34 4.06 3.93
N PRO A 82 -9.41 4.70 4.66
CA PRO A 82 -8.51 5.70 4.09
C PRO A 82 -7.50 5.08 3.11
N ILE A 83 -6.85 5.91 2.28
CA ILE A 83 -5.78 5.47 1.38
C ILE A 83 -4.60 4.94 2.19
N GLY A 84 -4.04 3.82 1.73
CA GLY A 84 -2.86 3.19 2.29
C GLY A 84 -3.14 1.82 2.91
N ILE A 85 -2.22 1.40 3.78
CA ILE A 85 -2.27 0.11 4.45
C ILE A 85 -2.88 0.28 5.85
N GLY A 86 -4.00 -0.38 6.09
CA GLY A 86 -4.69 -0.43 7.38
C GLY A 86 -3.89 -1.13 8.47
N LYS A 87 -4.39 -1.03 9.70
CA LYS A 87 -3.73 -1.54 10.91
C LYS A 87 -3.63 -3.05 10.90
N ASN A 88 -2.53 -3.60 11.43
CA ASN A 88 -2.31 -5.03 11.58
C ASN A 88 -2.47 -5.84 10.27
N SER A 89 -2.35 -5.18 9.12
CA SER A 89 -2.50 -5.84 7.82
C SER A 89 -1.16 -6.46 7.39
N HIS A 90 -1.21 -7.62 6.76
CA HIS A 90 -0.04 -8.36 6.29
C HIS A 90 -0.07 -8.45 4.77
N ILE A 91 0.88 -7.78 4.13
CA ILE A 91 1.03 -7.74 2.68
C ILE A 91 2.30 -8.47 2.31
N LYS A 92 2.19 -9.57 1.57
CA LYS A 92 3.31 -10.39 1.14
C LYS A 92 3.25 -10.68 -0.36
N ARG A 93 4.39 -10.51 -1.04
CA ARG A 93 4.56 -10.86 -2.46
C ARG A 93 3.46 -10.22 -3.35
N ALA A 94 3.24 -8.93 -3.15
CA ALA A 94 2.15 -8.20 -3.78
C ALA A 94 2.59 -6.86 -4.39
N ILE A 95 1.83 -6.40 -5.38
CA ILE A 95 1.87 -5.05 -5.93
C ILE A 95 0.61 -4.33 -5.45
N ILE A 96 0.77 -3.25 -4.71
CA ILE A 96 -0.33 -2.39 -4.28
C ILE A 96 -0.28 -1.12 -5.11
N ASP A 97 -1.17 -0.99 -6.09
CA ASP A 97 -1.22 0.17 -6.98
C ASP A 97 -1.72 1.42 -6.21
N LYS A 98 -1.62 2.57 -6.87
CA LYS A 98 -1.82 3.87 -6.26
C LYS A 98 -3.20 4.03 -5.66
N ASN A 99 -3.25 4.75 -4.55
CA ASN A 99 -4.48 5.14 -3.86
C ASN A 99 -5.34 3.95 -3.39
N ALA A 100 -4.81 2.72 -3.41
CA ALA A 100 -5.50 1.58 -2.83
C ALA A 100 -5.82 1.82 -1.35
N ARG A 101 -6.99 1.35 -0.94
CA ARG A 101 -7.55 1.48 0.41
C ARG A 101 -7.62 0.10 1.03
N ILE A 102 -6.56 -0.27 1.74
CA ILE A 102 -6.49 -1.58 2.40
C ILE A 102 -7.00 -1.43 3.83
N GLY A 103 -8.07 -2.16 4.16
CA GLY A 103 -8.68 -2.15 5.48
C GLY A 103 -7.76 -2.66 6.58
N ASP A 104 -8.26 -2.60 7.82
CA ASP A 104 -7.55 -3.15 8.97
C ASP A 104 -7.61 -4.69 8.95
N ASN A 105 -6.57 -5.34 9.48
CA ASN A 105 -6.46 -6.80 9.60
C ASN A 105 -6.60 -7.55 8.26
N VAL A 106 -6.29 -6.89 7.14
CA VAL A 106 -6.27 -7.54 5.82
C VAL A 106 -5.02 -8.39 5.70
N LYS A 107 -5.15 -9.57 5.09
CA LYS A 107 -4.02 -10.45 4.78
C LYS A 107 -3.99 -10.71 3.28
N ILE A 108 -2.98 -10.18 2.60
CA ILE A 108 -2.68 -10.48 1.20
C ILE A 108 -1.43 -11.35 1.21
N ILE A 109 -1.63 -12.66 1.28
CA ILE A 109 -0.57 -13.64 1.47
C ILE A 109 -0.64 -14.81 0.48
N ASN A 110 -1.75 -14.96 -0.26
CA ASN A 110 -1.98 -16.02 -1.25
C ASN A 110 -1.63 -17.40 -0.70
N SER A 111 -2.27 -17.79 0.41
CA SER A 111 -1.94 -19.02 1.15
C SER A 111 -2.09 -20.29 0.31
N ASP A 112 -2.99 -20.26 -0.67
CA ASP A 112 -3.27 -21.37 -1.57
C ASP A 112 -2.31 -21.42 -2.77
N ASN A 113 -1.35 -20.48 -2.84
CA ASN A 113 -0.36 -20.35 -3.89
C ASN A 113 -0.97 -20.34 -5.32
N VAL A 114 -2.10 -19.64 -5.45
CA VAL A 114 -2.81 -19.44 -6.72
C VAL A 114 -1.87 -18.74 -7.69
N GLN A 115 -1.76 -19.26 -8.92
CA GLN A 115 -0.85 -18.68 -9.91
C GLN A 115 -1.51 -17.57 -10.74
N GLU A 116 -2.75 -17.80 -11.16
CA GLU A 116 -3.51 -16.89 -12.02
C GLU A 116 -4.94 -16.78 -11.49
N ALA A 117 -5.43 -15.55 -11.31
CA ALA A 117 -6.81 -15.29 -10.94
C ALA A 117 -7.26 -13.90 -11.45
N ALA A 118 -8.40 -13.87 -12.15
CA ALA A 118 -9.06 -12.65 -12.57
C ALA A 118 -10.15 -12.31 -11.55
N ARG A 119 -9.87 -11.35 -10.66
CA ARG A 119 -10.71 -10.95 -9.51
C ARG A 119 -10.93 -9.44 -9.49
N GLU A 120 -10.94 -8.80 -10.65
CA GLU A 120 -10.91 -7.35 -10.80
C GLU A 120 -12.13 -6.68 -10.15
N THR A 121 -13.28 -7.37 -10.12
CA THR A 121 -14.50 -6.93 -9.42
C THR A 121 -14.32 -6.88 -7.90
N GLU A 122 -13.37 -7.66 -7.36
CA GLU A 122 -12.97 -7.68 -5.95
C GLU A 122 -11.75 -6.76 -5.70
N GLY A 123 -11.27 -6.05 -6.72
CA GLY A 123 -10.21 -5.04 -6.61
C GLY A 123 -8.78 -5.57 -6.78
N TYR A 124 -8.59 -6.82 -7.18
CA TYR A 124 -7.25 -7.39 -7.40
C TYR A 124 -7.22 -8.40 -8.53
N PHE A 125 -6.03 -8.81 -8.94
CA PHE A 125 -5.82 -10.01 -9.76
C PHE A 125 -4.53 -10.69 -9.30
N ILE A 126 -4.36 -11.96 -9.66
CA ILE A 126 -3.13 -12.72 -9.39
C ILE A 126 -2.51 -13.11 -10.72
N LYS A 127 -1.22 -12.86 -10.86
CA LYS A 127 -0.42 -13.27 -12.01
C LYS A 127 0.94 -13.79 -11.57
N SER A 128 1.33 -14.98 -12.03
CA SER A 128 2.56 -15.66 -11.57
C SER A 128 2.70 -15.76 -10.04
N GLY A 129 1.57 -15.90 -9.37
CA GLY A 129 1.46 -15.94 -7.91
C GLY A 129 1.71 -14.62 -7.18
N ILE A 130 1.80 -13.51 -7.91
CA ILE A 130 1.92 -12.15 -7.37
C ILE A 130 0.52 -11.54 -7.34
N VAL A 131 0.06 -11.13 -6.16
CA VAL A 131 -1.21 -10.42 -6.02
C VAL A 131 -1.01 -8.96 -6.46
N THR A 132 -1.87 -8.44 -7.31
CA THR A 132 -1.88 -7.02 -7.68
C THR A 132 -3.21 -6.40 -7.28
N VAL A 133 -3.19 -5.51 -6.29
CA VAL A 133 -4.35 -4.67 -5.94
C VAL A 133 -4.40 -3.49 -6.90
N ILE A 134 -5.57 -3.30 -7.52
CA ILE A 134 -5.79 -2.34 -8.60
C ILE A 134 -5.83 -0.91 -8.04
N LYS A 135 -5.44 0.06 -8.87
CA LYS A 135 -5.50 1.49 -8.52
C LYS A 135 -6.90 1.86 -7.99
N ASP A 136 -6.91 2.68 -6.93
CA ASP A 136 -8.12 3.18 -6.26
C ASP A 136 -9.04 2.08 -5.65
N ALA A 137 -8.62 0.80 -5.68
CA ALA A 137 -9.42 -0.30 -5.15
C ALA A 137 -9.54 -0.24 -3.62
N LEU A 138 -10.66 -0.73 -3.10
CA LEU A 138 -10.89 -0.92 -1.67
C LEU A 138 -10.87 -2.40 -1.36
N ILE A 139 -9.97 -2.81 -0.47
CA ILE A 139 -9.94 -4.16 0.11
C ILE A 139 -10.53 -4.06 1.53
N PRO A 140 -11.70 -4.66 1.80
CA PRO A 140 -12.39 -4.52 3.08
C PRO A 140 -11.57 -5.02 4.27
N THR A 141 -11.85 -4.47 5.45
CA THR A 141 -11.26 -4.93 6.73
C THR A 141 -11.46 -6.43 6.91
N GLY A 142 -10.40 -7.14 7.31
CA GLY A 142 -10.41 -8.57 7.57
C GLY A 142 -10.38 -9.48 6.36
N THR A 143 -10.31 -8.94 5.13
CA THR A 143 -10.20 -9.75 3.91
C THR A 143 -8.92 -10.59 3.90
N LEU A 144 -9.04 -11.84 3.47
CA LEU A 144 -7.92 -12.76 3.20
C LEU A 144 -7.85 -13.02 1.70
N ILE A 145 -6.67 -12.77 1.11
CA ILE A 145 -6.32 -13.01 -0.29
C ILE A 145 -5.09 -13.89 -0.34
#